data_AF-C3Z6I7-F1
#
_entry.id   AF-C3Z6I7-F1
#
_cell.length_a   1.000
_cell.length_b   1.000
_cell.length_c   1.000
_cell.angle_alpha   90.00
_cell.angle_beta   90.00
_cell.angle_gamma   90.00
#
_symmetry.space_group_name_H-M   'P 1'
#
loop_
_entity.id
_entity.type
_entity.pdbx_description
1 polymer ?
#
loop_
_entity_poly.entity_id
_entity_poly.type
_entity_poly.pdbx_seq_one_letter_code
_entity_poly.pdbx_strand_id
1 'polypeptide(L)'
;TQLDVRNAVTNFKDLKVHVDVFSTPGASKRELLCLKGTVPVIYKEGTYNIPLKVWLFEDHPNASPVCYIVPTNNMRINDRCKHVNANGKVQLPYLDDWKDANSDLFSLIQVMRIV
;
A
#
# COMPACT_ATOMS: atom_id res chain seq x y z
N THR A 1 -7.06 -3.68 -13.59
CA THR A 1 -6.12 -2.57 -13.29
C THR A 1 -6.80 -1.21 -13.22
N GLN A 2 -7.30 -0.64 -14.33
CA GLN A 2 -7.85 0.74 -14.31
C GLN A 2 -9.09 0.90 -13.41
N LEU A 3 -10.03 -0.06 -13.44
CA LEU A 3 -11.22 -0.05 -12.59
C LEU A 3 -10.86 -0.18 -11.11
N ASP A 4 -9.95 -1.10 -10.78
CA ASP A 4 -9.48 -1.35 -9.41
C ASP A 4 -8.81 -0.11 -8.81
N VAL A 5 -7.87 0.49 -9.55
CA VAL A 5 -7.25 1.77 -9.20
C VAL A 5 -8.29 2.87 -9.01
N ARG A 6 -9.23 3.02 -9.95
CA ARG A 6 -10.28 4.04 -9.88
C ARG A 6 -11.15 3.86 -8.63
N ASN A 7 -11.52 2.62 -8.31
CA ASN A 7 -12.33 2.30 -7.14
C ASN A 7 -11.60 2.70 -5.85
N ALA A 8 -10.31 2.34 -5.73
CA ALA A 8 -9.50 2.71 -4.57
C ALA A 8 -9.39 4.24 -4.41
N VAL A 9 -8.98 4.99 -5.44
CA VAL A 9 -8.77 6.46 -5.32
C VAL A 9 -10.06 7.26 -5.17
N THR A 10 -11.20 6.72 -5.61
CA THR A 10 -12.51 7.35 -5.40
C THR A 10 -12.93 7.27 -3.93
N ASN A 11 -12.64 6.14 -3.27
CA ASN A 11 -12.96 5.92 -1.86
C ASN A 11 -11.92 6.54 -0.91
N PHE A 12 -10.64 6.53 -1.29
CA PHE A 12 -9.53 7.08 -0.52
C PHE A 12 -8.98 8.33 -1.21
N LYS A 13 -9.65 9.47 -1.00
CA LYS A 13 -9.42 10.71 -1.76
C LYS A 13 -8.00 11.27 -1.64
N ASP A 14 -7.30 10.98 -0.55
CA ASP A 14 -5.91 11.43 -0.34
C ASP A 14 -4.89 10.56 -1.09
N LEU A 15 -5.28 9.36 -1.54
CA LEU A 15 -4.46 8.55 -2.44
C LEU A 15 -4.61 9.04 -3.88
N LYS A 16 -3.48 9.36 -4.50
CA LYS A 16 -3.38 9.81 -5.89
C LYS A 16 -2.56 8.83 -6.71
N VAL A 17 -2.87 8.75 -8.00
CA VAL A 17 -2.12 7.95 -8.96
C VAL A 17 -0.88 8.72 -9.39
N HIS A 18 0.28 8.06 -9.37
CA HIS A 18 1.57 8.60 -9.79
C HIS A 18 2.34 7.57 -10.60
N VAL A 19 3.25 8.04 -11.47
CA VAL A 19 4.33 7.23 -12.01
C VAL A 19 5.59 7.60 -11.23
N ASP A 20 6.29 6.61 -10.70
CA ASP A 20 7.49 6.84 -9.88
C ASP A 20 8.50 5.71 -10.10
N VAL A 21 9.74 5.93 -9.70
CA VAL A 21 10.82 4.97 -9.88
C VAL A 21 10.84 4.00 -8.69
N PHE A 22 10.51 2.75 -8.96
CA PHE A 22 10.67 1.65 -8.03
C PHE A 22 12.11 1.13 -8.08
N SER A 23 12.77 1.10 -6.93
CA SER A 23 14.12 0.54 -6.78
C SER A 23 14.16 -0.45 -5.64
N THR A 24 14.53 -1.69 -5.94
CA THR A 24 14.87 -2.70 -4.93
C THR A 24 16.39 -2.76 -4.80
N PRO A 25 16.97 -2.89 -3.59
CA PRO A 25 18.41 -3.07 -3.45
C PRO A 25 18.90 -4.24 -4.31
N GLY A 26 19.89 -3.99 -5.17
CA GLY A 26 20.46 -4.99 -6.07
C GLY A 26 19.67 -5.27 -7.36
N ALA A 27 18.54 -4.58 -7.59
CA ALA A 27 17.77 -4.70 -8.83
C ALA A 27 17.80 -3.40 -9.65
N SER A 28 17.54 -3.51 -10.95
CA SER A 28 17.37 -2.36 -11.83
C SER A 28 16.18 -1.49 -11.40
N LYS A 29 16.35 -0.18 -11.53
CA LYS A 29 15.28 0.81 -11.33
C LYS A 29 14.24 0.64 -12.44
N ARG A 30 12.96 0.72 -12.08
CA ARG A 30 11.84 0.62 -13.03
C ARG A 30 10.83 1.72 -12.76
N GLU A 31 10.30 2.34 -13.80
CA GLU A 31 9.15 3.25 -13.65
C GLU A 31 7.88 2.41 -13.53
N LEU A 32 7.14 2.61 -12.43
CA LEU A 32 5.92 1.87 -12.16
C LEU A 32 4.80 2.84 -11.78
N LEU A 33 3.57 2.42 -12.07
CA LEU A 33 2.38 3.06 -11.53
C LEU A 33 2.34 2.81 -10.02
N CYS A 34 2.01 3.85 -9.26
CA CYS A 34 1.78 3.72 -7.84
C CYS A 34 0.63 4.60 -7.35
N LEU A 35 -0.02 4.17 -6.27
CA LEU A 35 -0.89 5.02 -5.48
C LEU A 35 -0.06 5.59 -4.33
N LYS A 36 -0.09 6.90 -4.14
CA LYS A 36 0.65 7.59 -3.08
C LYS A 36 -0.27 8.59 -2.38
N GLY A 37 -0.18 8.63 -1.07
CA GLY A 37 -0.96 9.55 -0.24
C GLY A 37 -1.04 9.06 1.20
N THR A 38 -2.10 9.44 1.91
CA THR A 38 -2.36 8.98 3.28
C THR A 38 -3.63 8.19 3.38
N VAL A 39 -3.68 7.24 4.31
CA VAL A 39 -4.89 6.48 4.66
C VAL A 39 -5.16 6.58 6.17
N PRO A 40 -6.42 6.75 6.59
CA PRO A 40 -6.76 6.86 8.00
C PRO A 40 -6.78 5.46 8.66
N VAL A 41 -5.80 5.19 9.52
CA VAL A 41 -5.65 3.92 10.27
C VAL A 41 -6.07 4.13 11.71
N ILE A 42 -6.86 3.20 12.25
CA ILE A 42 -7.31 3.24 13.65
C ILE A 42 -6.25 2.53 14.50
N TYR A 43 -5.68 3.23 15.46
CA TYR A 43 -4.73 2.66 16.41
C TYR A 43 -5.06 3.13 17.83
N LYS A 44 -5.33 2.17 18.73
CA LYS A 44 -5.88 2.44 20.07
C LYS A 44 -7.16 3.29 19.96
N GLU A 45 -7.19 4.47 20.57
CA GLU A 45 -8.35 5.38 20.59
C GLU A 45 -8.24 6.51 19.55
N GLY A 46 -7.22 6.47 18.68
CA GLY A 46 -6.94 7.53 17.70
C GLY A 46 -7.01 7.05 16.25
N THR A 47 -7.36 7.97 15.35
CA THR A 47 -7.21 7.79 13.89
C THR A 47 -5.98 8.55 13.43
N TYR A 48 -5.07 7.86 12.73
CA TYR A 48 -3.82 8.43 12.23
C TYR A 48 -3.78 8.37 10.70
N ASN A 49 -3.39 9.46 10.06
CA ASN A 49 -3.19 9.50 8.61
C ASN A 49 -1.81 8.94 8.28
N ILE A 50 -1.75 7.67 7.91
CA ILE A 50 -0.51 6.95 7.66
C ILE A 50 -0.14 7.12 6.18
N PRO A 51 1.07 7.62 5.84
CA PRO A 51 1.50 7.72 4.46
C PRO A 51 1.75 6.34 3.87
N LEU A 52 1.08 6.07 2.75
CA LEU A 52 1.09 4.79 2.06
C LEU A 52 1.53 4.98 0.61
N LYS A 53 2.34 4.03 0.12
CA LYS A 53 2.69 3.89 -1.29
C LYS A 53 2.40 2.46 -1.74
N VAL A 54 1.50 2.31 -2.72
CA VAL A 54 1.07 1.03 -3.29
C VAL A 54 1.61 0.95 -4.72
N TRP A 55 2.57 0.07 -4.96
CA TRP A 55 3.17 -0.14 -6.28
C TRP A 55 2.42 -1.23 -7.04
N LEU A 56 2.12 -0.94 -8.31
CA LEU A 56 1.44 -1.86 -9.21
C LEU A 56 2.44 -2.33 -10.27
N PHE A 57 2.63 -3.64 -10.36
CA PHE A 57 3.44 -4.27 -11.40
C PHE A 57 2.59 -4.51 -12.65
N GLU A 58 3.25 -4.83 -13.76
CA GLU A 58 2.61 -5.00 -15.08
C GLU A 58 1.54 -6.10 -15.10
N ASP A 59 1.69 -7.10 -14.23
CA ASP A 59 0.78 -8.25 -14.08
C ASP A 59 -0.41 -7.97 -13.15
N HIS A 60 -0.45 -6.83 -12.44
CA HIS A 60 -1.58 -6.47 -11.59
C HIS A 60 -2.85 -6.29 -12.44
N PRO A 61 -4.01 -6.85 -12.05
CA PRO A 61 -4.36 -7.46 -10.75
C PRO A 61 -4.08 -8.96 -10.57
N ASN A 62 -3.46 -9.65 -11.50
CA ASN A 62 -3.14 -11.08 -11.32
C ASN A 62 -2.12 -11.32 -10.20
N ALA A 63 -1.20 -10.38 -10.00
CA ALA A 63 -0.29 -10.37 -8.86
C ALA A 63 -0.64 -9.27 -7.84
N SER A 64 -0.28 -9.54 -6.58
CA SER A 64 -0.47 -8.60 -5.49
C SER A 64 0.39 -7.35 -5.69
N PRO A 65 -0.13 -6.18 -5.29
CA PRO A 65 0.68 -4.97 -5.26
C PRO A 65 1.77 -5.07 -4.19
N VAL A 66 2.80 -4.24 -4.31
CA VAL A 66 3.80 -4.09 -3.23
C VAL A 66 3.56 -2.78 -2.49
N CYS A 67 3.32 -2.88 -1.18
CA CYS A 67 2.93 -1.74 -0.36
C CYS A 67 4.03 -1.34 0.63
N TYR A 68 4.22 -0.04 0.79
CA TYR A 68 5.14 0.55 1.75
C TYR A 68 4.46 1.65 2.55
N ILE A 69 4.67 1.64 3.86
CA ILE A 69 4.51 2.82 4.69
C ILE A 69 5.72 3.72 4.46
N VAL A 70 5.49 5.01 4.25
CA VAL A 70 6.55 6.00 4.01
C VAL A 70 6.52 7.03 5.14
N PRO A 71 7.19 6.76 6.28
CA PRO A 71 7.20 7.67 7.42
C PRO A 71 7.69 9.07 7.03
N THR A 72 7.05 10.10 7.58
CA THR A 72 7.65 11.45 7.58
C THR A 72 8.80 11.51 8.58
N ASN A 73 9.59 12.59 8.57
CA ASN A 73 10.75 12.75 9.47
C ASN A 73 10.43 12.57 10.96
N ASN A 74 9.19 12.81 11.36
CA ASN A 74 8.73 12.71 12.75
C ASN A 74 8.00 11.39 13.05
N MET A 75 7.93 10.47 12.09
CA MET A 75 7.27 9.18 12.24
C MET A 75 8.30 8.05 12.37
N ARG A 76 7.96 7.03 13.15
CA ARG A 76 8.71 5.78 13.24
C ARG A 76 7.76 4.63 13.00
N ILE A 77 8.23 3.61 12.29
CA ILE A 77 7.49 2.36 12.17
C ILE A 77 7.47 1.71 13.55
N ASN A 78 6.32 1.21 13.96
CA ASN A 78 6.18 0.51 15.22
C ASN A 78 6.77 -0.90 15.08
N ASP A 79 7.91 -1.16 15.72
CA ASP A 79 8.60 -2.46 15.66
C ASP A 79 7.76 -3.64 16.19
N ARG A 80 6.67 -3.36 16.93
CA ARG A 80 5.72 -4.39 17.39
C ARG A 80 4.65 -4.72 16.34
N CYS A 81 4.57 -3.98 15.24
CA CYS A 81 3.62 -4.26 14.17
C CYS A 81 4.06 -5.51 13.40
N LYS A 82 3.30 -6.59 13.52
CA LYS A 82 3.58 -7.85 12.80
C LYS A 82 3.39 -7.76 11.29
N HIS A 83 2.78 -6.67 10.80
CA HIS A 83 2.38 -6.49 9.42
C HIS A 83 3.24 -5.49 8.65
N VAL A 84 4.25 -4.89 9.28
CA VAL A 84 5.13 -3.93 8.63
C VAL A 84 6.55 -4.20 9.10
N ASN A 85 7.48 -4.40 8.16
CA ASN A 85 8.89 -4.60 8.53
C ASN A 85 9.62 -3.27 8.77
N ALA A 86 10.87 -3.33 9.22
CA ALA A 86 11.69 -2.16 9.52
C ALA A 86 11.90 -1.19 8.34
N ASN A 87 11.78 -1.67 7.09
CA ASN A 87 11.89 -0.85 5.88
C ASN A 87 10.53 -0.26 5.44
N GLY A 88 9.47 -0.49 6.21
CA GLY A 88 8.12 -0.01 5.91
C GLY A 88 7.35 -0.91 4.95
N LYS A 89 7.90 -2.04 4.51
CA LYS A 89 7.18 -2.96 3.62
C LYS A 89 6.04 -3.61 4.39
N VAL A 90 4.84 -3.51 3.83
CA VAL A 90 3.63 -4.13 4.38
C VAL A 90 3.62 -5.62 4.04
N GLN A 91 3.31 -6.44 5.03
CA GLN A 91 3.24 -7.90 4.99
C GLN A 91 1.91 -8.34 5.63
N LEU A 92 0.91 -8.58 4.79
CA LEU A 92 -0.43 -8.96 5.21
C LEU A 92 -0.79 -10.32 4.61
N PRO A 93 -1.50 -11.19 5.34
CA PRO A 93 -2.03 -12.42 4.77
C PRO A 93 -2.88 -12.16 3.50
N TYR A 94 -3.59 -11.03 3.45
CA TYR A 94 -4.35 -10.61 2.27
C TYR A 94 -3.47 -10.41 1.01
N LEU A 95 -2.21 -9.99 1.17
CA LEU A 95 -1.26 -9.87 0.06
C LEU A 95 -0.68 -11.22 -0.34
N ASP A 96 -0.50 -12.13 0.63
CA ASP A 96 0.02 -13.49 0.40
C ASP A 96 -1.03 -14.37 -0.29
N ASP A 97 -2.31 -14.21 0.06
CA ASP A 97 -3.46 -14.94 -0.49
C ASP A 97 -4.15 -14.22 -1.66
N TRP A 98 -3.50 -13.20 -2.24
CA TRP A 98 -4.08 -12.37 -3.29
C TRP A 98 -4.51 -13.20 -4.51
N LYS A 99 -5.77 -13.03 -4.92
CA LYS A 99 -6.34 -13.68 -6.10
C LYS A 99 -7.20 -12.67 -6.86
N ASP A 100 -6.89 -12.41 -8.13
CA ASP A 100 -7.59 -11.43 -8.98
C ASP A 100 -9.12 -11.47 -8.88
N ALA A 101 -9.72 -12.67 -8.83
CA ALA A 101 -11.17 -12.81 -8.74
C ALA A 101 -11.80 -12.27 -7.43
N ASN A 102 -11.04 -12.23 -6.33
CA ASN A 102 -11.53 -11.94 -4.98
C ASN A 102 -10.72 -10.87 -4.25
N SER A 103 -9.69 -10.30 -4.88
CA SER A 103 -8.77 -9.35 -4.28
C SER A 103 -8.73 -8.05 -5.06
N ASP A 104 -8.81 -6.94 -4.34
CA ASP A 104 -8.82 -5.60 -4.93
C ASP A 104 -8.12 -4.59 -4.01
N LEU A 105 -7.71 -3.45 -4.59
CA LEU A 105 -6.96 -2.42 -3.86
C LEU A 105 -7.81 -1.75 -2.78
N PHE A 106 -9.12 -1.62 -2.98
CA PHE A 106 -10.01 -1.02 -1.99
C PHE A 106 -10.07 -1.89 -0.72
N SER A 107 -10.32 -3.19 -0.88
CA SER A 107 -10.37 -4.20 0.16
C SER A 107 -9.03 -4.33 0.89
N LEU A 108 -7.91 -4.34 0.14
CA LEU A 108 -6.56 -4.30 0.72
C LEU A 108 -6.38 -3.09 1.65
N ILE A 109 -6.75 -1.89 1.20
CA ILE A 109 -6.62 -0.68 2.02
C ILE A 109 -7.57 -0.72 3.22
N GLN A 110 -8.78 -1.28 3.10
CA GLN A 110 -9.66 -1.46 4.26
C GLN A 110 -9.03 -2.37 5.32
N VAL A 111 -8.42 -3.48 4.90
CA VAL A 111 -7.67 -4.36 5.80
C VAL A 111 -6.52 -3.61 6.47
N MET A 112 -5.75 -2.80 5.74
CA MET A 112 -4.66 -1.99 6.32
C MET A 112 -5.12 -1.00 7.40
N ARG A 113 -6.37 -0.53 7.35
CA ARG A 113 -6.88 0.48 8.30
C ARG A 113 -7.22 -0.06 9.68
N ILE A 114 -7.37 -1.38 9.81
CA ILE A 114 -7.86 -2.05 11.02
C ILE A 114 -6.80 -2.94 11.69
N VAL A 115 -5.60 -3.05 11.12
CA VAL A 115 -4.51 -3.94 11.56
C VAL A 115 -3.32 -3.19 12.15
#